data_AF-A0A2A5XWX8-F1
#
_entry.id   AF-A0A2A5XWX8-F1
#
_cell.length_a   1.000
_cell.length_b   1.000
_cell.length_c   1.000
_cell.angle_alpha   90.00
_cell.angle_beta   90.00
_cell.angle_gamma   90.00
#
_symmetry.space_group_name_H-M   'P 1'
#
loop_
_entity.id
_entity.type
_entity.pdbx_description
1 polymer ?
#
loop_
_entity_poly.entity_id
_entity_poly.type
_entity_poly.pdbx_seq_one_letter_code
_entity_poly.pdbx_strand_id
1 'polypeptide(L)'
;MSGAVYLSTRRAKRHGEKLWTATTRNLLRYFLIPLLTGGLLILLLWEQGYIGLAAPLSLIFYGLALIHASHFSLSDIRYLGYIQLSVGLASVLVMDLSMYFWAFGFGLVHLCYGGYIYLRYEKEIL
;
A
#
# COMPACT_ATOMS: atom_id res chain seq x y z
N MET A 1 17.68 11.12 12.12
CA MET A 1 17.22 10.42 10.91
C MET A 1 18.33 9.64 10.18
N SER A 2 19.62 9.77 10.54
CA SER A 2 20.75 9.17 9.79
C SER A 2 21.15 7.75 10.21
N GLY A 3 20.77 7.29 11.41
CA GLY A 3 21.17 5.99 11.95
C GLY A 3 20.47 4.77 11.33
N ALA A 4 19.18 4.91 10.98
CA ALA A 4 18.39 3.83 10.39
C ALA A 4 18.88 3.47 8.96
N VAL A 5 19.28 4.47 8.18
CA VAL A 5 19.84 4.29 6.82
C VAL A 5 21.22 3.64 6.89
N TYR A 6 22.04 4.00 7.88
CA TYR A 6 23.39 3.45 8.06
C TYR A 6 23.40 1.99 8.52
N LEU A 7 22.51 1.62 9.44
CA LEU A 7 22.38 0.23 9.90
C LEU A 7 21.78 -0.68 8.83
N SER A 8 20.84 -0.16 8.01
CA SER A 8 20.25 -0.90 6.88
C SER A 8 21.28 -1.17 5.77
N THR A 9 22.07 -0.17 5.39
CA THR A 9 23.13 -0.33 4.38
C THR A 9 24.26 -1.26 4.83
N ARG A 10 24.55 -1.33 6.14
CA ARG A 10 25.59 -2.23 6.68
C ARG A 10 25.12 -3.69 6.83
N ARG A 11 23.83 -3.93 7.14
CA ARG A 11 23.24 -5.29 7.15
C ARG A 11 23.08 -5.86 5.74
N ALA A 12 22.71 -5.04 4.75
CA ALA A 12 22.61 -5.46 3.35
C ALA A 12 23.94 -5.95 2.76
N LYS A 13 25.09 -5.41 3.19
CA LYS A 13 26.41 -5.85 2.74
C LYS A 13 26.87 -7.20 3.32
N ARG A 14 26.30 -7.68 4.44
CA ARG A 14 26.72 -8.97 5.04
C ARG A 14 26.03 -10.19 4.43
N HIS A 15 24.96 -10.01 3.65
CA HIS A 15 24.17 -11.12 3.07
C HIS A 15 24.25 -11.24 1.54
N GLY A 16 25.01 -10.41 0.81
CA GLY A 16 25.19 -10.54 -0.64
C GLY A 16 23.94 -10.26 -1.50
N GLU A 17 22.77 -10.07 -0.87
CA GLU A 17 21.49 -9.79 -1.50
C GLU A 17 21.41 -8.31 -1.94
N LYS A 18 21.50 -8.05 -3.25
CA LYS A 18 21.23 -6.73 -3.83
C LYS A 18 19.74 -6.41 -3.65
N LEU A 19 19.36 -5.73 -2.57
CA LEU A 19 18.02 -5.16 -2.38
C LEU A 19 17.56 -4.28 -3.57
N TRP A 20 18.49 -3.81 -4.40
CA TRP A 20 18.25 -3.03 -5.63
C TRP A 20 18.40 -3.90 -6.89
N THR A 21 17.63 -4.97 -6.99
CA THR A 21 17.53 -5.79 -8.21
C THR A 21 16.56 -5.18 -9.21
N ALA A 22 16.58 -5.67 -10.45
CA ALA A 22 15.61 -5.29 -11.47
C ALA A 22 14.16 -5.51 -10.99
N THR A 23 13.94 -6.54 -10.17
CA THR A 23 12.65 -6.86 -9.54
C THR A 23 12.17 -5.75 -8.60
N THR A 24 13.02 -5.26 -7.70
CA THR A 24 12.66 -4.15 -6.79
C THR A 24 12.34 -2.86 -7.56
N ARG A 25 13.09 -2.58 -8.63
CA ARG A 25 12.85 -1.41 -9.49
C ARG A 25 11.51 -1.51 -10.23
N ASN A 26 11.17 -2.69 -10.73
CA ASN A 26 9.89 -2.93 -11.37
C ASN A 26 8.75 -2.79 -10.36
N LEU A 27 8.85 -3.44 -9.18
CA LEU A 27 7.87 -3.31 -8.10
C LEU A 27 7.56 -1.84 -7.79
N LEU A 28 8.59 -1.01 -7.55
CA LEU A 28 8.41 0.42 -7.29
C LEU A 28 7.71 1.15 -8.43
N ARG A 29 8.06 0.84 -9.68
CA ARG A 29 7.43 1.48 -10.84
C ARG A 29 5.94 1.12 -10.93
N TYR A 30 5.60 -0.16 -10.78
CA TYR A 30 4.22 -0.65 -10.81
C TYR A 30 3.38 -0.16 -9.62
N PHE A 31 4.02 0.11 -8.48
CA PHE A 31 3.37 0.73 -7.31
C PHE A 31 3.16 2.24 -7.50
N LEU A 32 4.17 2.95 -8.01
CA LEU A 32 4.14 4.41 -8.13
C LEU A 32 3.20 4.91 -9.20
N ILE A 33 3.05 4.19 -10.33
CA ILE A 33 2.18 4.63 -11.43
C ILE A 33 0.73 4.85 -10.97
N PRO A 34 0.05 3.87 -10.32
CA PRO A 34 -1.30 4.09 -9.81
C PRO A 34 -1.35 5.14 -8.70
N LEU A 35 -0.36 5.18 -7.81
CA LEU A 35 -0.34 6.10 -6.67
C LEU A 35 -0.24 7.56 -7.12
N LEU A 36 0.67 7.86 -8.05
CA LEU A 36 0.83 9.21 -8.61
C LEU A 36 -0.38 9.62 -9.44
N THR A 37 -0.91 8.70 -10.26
CA THR A 37 -2.10 8.97 -11.07
C THR A 37 -3.30 9.28 -10.17
N GLY A 38 -3.50 8.48 -9.12
CA GLY A 38 -4.56 8.69 -8.14
C GLY A 38 -4.39 9.97 -7.32
N GLY A 39 -3.17 10.24 -6.85
CA GLY A 39 -2.87 11.47 -6.11
C GLY A 39 -3.14 12.73 -6.94
N LEU A 40 -2.70 12.74 -8.21
CA LEU A 40 -3.01 13.84 -9.12
C LEU A 40 -4.52 13.96 -9.37
N LEU A 41 -5.23 12.85 -9.56
CA LEU A 41 -6.68 12.88 -9.75
C LEU A 41 -7.41 13.45 -8.51
N ILE A 42 -6.99 13.07 -7.31
CA ILE A 42 -7.56 13.59 -6.05
C ILE A 42 -7.34 15.11 -5.96
N LEU A 43 -6.15 15.61 -6.30
CA LEU A 43 -5.87 17.05 -6.31
C LEU A 43 -6.74 17.79 -7.33
N LEU A 44 -6.90 17.24 -8.54
CA LEU A 44 -7.77 17.84 -9.56
C LEU A 44 -9.23 17.87 -9.10
N LEU A 45 -9.73 16.81 -8.48
CA LEU A 45 -11.10 16.75 -7.97
C LEU A 45 -11.32 17.63 -6.74
N TRP A 46 -10.29 17.84 -5.94
CA TRP A 46 -10.30 18.81 -4.84
C TRP A 46 -10.56 20.22 -5.36
N GLU A 47 -9.81 20.65 -6.40
CA GLU A 47 -9.99 21.98 -7.02
C GLU A 47 -11.39 22.15 -7.62
N GLN A 48 -12.03 21.06 -8.03
CA GLN A 48 -13.42 21.03 -8.54
C GLN A 48 -14.48 20.96 -7.42
N GLY A 49 -14.08 20.93 -6.14
CA GLY A 49 -14.98 20.90 -4.99
C GLY A 49 -15.43 19.49 -4.54
N TYR A 50 -14.95 18.42 -5.18
CA TYR A 50 -15.31 17.03 -4.84
C TYR A 50 -14.41 16.43 -3.75
N ILE A 51 -14.25 17.14 -2.63
CA ILE A 51 -13.32 16.78 -1.55
C ILE A 51 -13.68 15.41 -0.93
N GLY A 52 -14.96 15.07 -0.86
CA GLY A 52 -15.44 13.79 -0.31
C GLY A 52 -14.91 12.55 -1.06
N LEU A 53 -14.45 12.70 -2.31
CA LEU A 53 -13.88 11.61 -3.09
C LEU A 53 -12.41 11.31 -2.74
N ALA A 54 -11.72 12.17 -2.00
CA ALA A 54 -10.31 11.97 -1.66
C ALA A 54 -10.08 10.65 -0.90
N ALA A 55 -10.91 10.38 0.10
CA ALA A 55 -10.87 9.16 0.90
C ALA A 55 -11.08 7.87 0.07
N PRO A 56 -12.20 7.69 -0.67
CA PRO A 56 -12.42 6.48 -1.46
C PRO A 56 -11.40 6.32 -2.59
N LEU A 57 -11.02 7.39 -3.28
CA LEU A 57 -10.03 7.31 -4.35
C LEU A 57 -8.66 6.90 -3.82
N SER A 58 -8.25 7.39 -2.64
CA SER A 58 -6.98 6.97 -2.03
C SER A 58 -6.94 5.46 -1.76
N LEU A 59 -8.04 4.88 -1.27
CA LEU A 59 -8.18 3.43 -1.04
C LEU A 59 -8.13 2.65 -2.37
N ILE A 60 -8.84 3.12 -3.39
CA ILE A 60 -8.90 2.47 -4.71
C ILE A 60 -7.51 2.45 -5.36
N PHE A 61 -6.86 3.61 -5.48
CA PHE A 61 -5.55 3.70 -6.13
C PHE A 61 -4.45 3.00 -5.33
N TYR A 62 -4.53 3.03 -4.01
CA TYR A 62 -3.63 2.25 -3.16
C TYR A 62 -3.83 0.74 -3.34
N GLY A 63 -5.09 0.26 -3.36
CA GLY A 63 -5.42 -1.13 -3.63
C GLY A 63 -4.89 -1.60 -4.99
N LEU A 64 -5.07 -0.78 -6.04
CA LEU A 64 -4.52 -1.05 -7.37
C LEU A 64 -2.98 -1.07 -7.38
N ALA A 65 -2.33 -0.13 -6.68
CA ALA A 65 -0.89 -0.10 -6.54
C ALA A 65 -0.36 -1.39 -5.89
N LEU A 66 -1.00 -1.86 -4.83
CA LEU A 66 -0.65 -3.12 -4.17
C LEU A 66 -0.86 -4.34 -5.08
N ILE A 67 -2.00 -4.42 -5.78
CA ILE A 67 -2.29 -5.53 -6.69
C ILE A 67 -1.21 -5.59 -7.79
N HIS A 68 -0.90 -4.46 -8.43
CA HIS A 68 0.12 -4.41 -9.47
C HIS A 68 1.54 -4.72 -8.94
N ALA A 69 1.91 -4.17 -7.79
CA ALA A 69 3.21 -4.41 -7.18
C ALA A 69 3.37 -5.87 -6.71
N SER A 70 2.28 -6.52 -6.27
CA SER A 70 2.28 -7.90 -5.77
C SER A 70 2.68 -8.93 -6.83
N HIS A 71 2.67 -8.59 -8.11
CA HIS A 71 3.20 -9.46 -9.15
C HIS A 71 4.72 -9.68 -9.01
N PHE A 72 5.43 -8.71 -8.44
CA PHE A 72 6.88 -8.73 -8.25
C PHE A 72 7.28 -8.89 -6.77
N SER A 73 6.32 -9.09 -5.87
CA SER A 73 6.50 -9.16 -4.41
C SER A 73 5.77 -10.39 -3.82
N LEU A 74 5.72 -10.48 -2.49
CA LEU A 74 4.97 -11.48 -1.74
C LEU A 74 3.50 -11.49 -2.16
N SER A 75 3.00 -12.66 -2.56
CA SER A 75 1.61 -12.88 -2.99
C SER A 75 0.59 -12.47 -1.94
N ASP A 76 0.95 -12.48 -0.66
CA ASP A 76 0.06 -12.10 0.45
C ASP A 76 -0.39 -10.63 0.38
N ILE A 77 0.44 -9.73 -0.15
CA ILE A 77 0.13 -8.30 -0.31
C ILE A 77 -1.00 -8.10 -1.34
N ARG A 78 -1.17 -9.06 -2.27
CA ARG A 78 -2.23 -9.00 -3.29
C ARG A 78 -3.61 -9.01 -2.67
N TYR A 79 -3.84 -9.85 -1.65
CA TYR A 79 -5.13 -9.93 -0.95
C TYR A 79 -5.43 -8.63 -0.22
N LEU A 80 -4.43 -8.01 0.42
CA LEU A 80 -4.56 -6.69 1.01
C LEU A 80 -5.02 -5.66 -0.04
N GLY A 81 -4.40 -5.68 -1.23
CA GLY A 81 -4.80 -4.81 -2.33
C GLY A 81 -6.26 -4.99 -2.79
N TYR A 82 -6.75 -6.23 -2.90
CA TYR A 82 -8.15 -6.51 -3.24
C TYR A 82 -9.12 -6.03 -2.16
N ILE A 83 -8.77 -6.17 -0.88
CA ILE A 83 -9.57 -5.67 0.23
C ILE A 83 -9.67 -4.14 0.16
N GLN A 84 -8.54 -3.43 0.03
CA GLN A 84 -8.53 -1.97 -0.07
C GLN A 84 -9.33 -1.46 -1.27
N LEU A 85 -9.18 -2.11 -2.43
CA LEU A 85 -9.94 -1.77 -3.64
C LEU A 85 -11.45 -1.94 -3.41
N SER A 86 -11.87 -3.06 -2.84
CA SER A 86 -13.29 -3.35 -2.58
C SER A 86 -13.89 -2.37 -1.57
N VAL A 87 -13.17 -2.08 -0.48
CA VAL A 87 -13.56 -1.09 0.54
C VAL A 87 -13.65 0.32 -0.06
N GLY A 88 -12.68 0.69 -0.90
CA GLY A 88 -12.68 1.97 -1.59
C GLY A 88 -13.87 2.14 -2.55
N LEU A 89 -14.20 1.10 -3.32
CA LEU A 89 -15.38 1.11 -4.21
C LEU A 89 -16.69 1.19 -3.41
N ALA A 90 -16.81 0.45 -2.31
CA ALA A 90 -17.97 0.52 -1.43
C ALA A 90 -18.12 1.92 -0.79
N SER A 91 -17.00 2.56 -0.44
CA SER A 91 -16.95 3.90 0.12
C SER A 91 -17.48 4.98 -0.85
N VAL A 92 -17.34 4.80 -2.17
CA VAL A 92 -17.94 5.71 -3.18
C VAL A 92 -19.46 5.67 -3.14
N LEU A 93 -20.07 4.51 -2.83
CA LEU A 93 -21.53 4.37 -2.76
C LEU A 93 -22.14 5.10 -1.56
N VAL A 94 -21.35 5.33 -0.50
CA VAL A 94 -21.80 5.97 0.74
C VAL A 94 -20.80 7.04 1.16
N MET A 95 -20.83 8.17 0.44
CA MET A 95 -19.88 9.28 0.60
C MET A 95 -19.80 9.82 2.04
N ASP A 96 -20.93 9.85 2.75
CA ASP A 96 -21.00 10.34 4.13
C ASP A 96 -20.21 9.47 5.12
N LEU A 97 -20.05 8.17 4.82
CA LEU A 97 -19.26 7.24 5.63
C LEU A 97 -17.83 7.05 5.11
N SER A 98 -17.43 7.78 4.07
CA SER A 98 -16.16 7.57 3.38
C SER A 98 -14.94 7.64 4.30
N MET A 99 -14.96 8.53 5.30
CA MET A 99 -13.90 8.66 6.29
C MET A 99 -13.79 7.43 7.21
N TYR A 100 -14.92 6.79 7.55
CA TYR A 100 -14.93 5.55 8.34
C TYR A 100 -14.38 4.38 7.53
N PHE A 101 -14.76 4.26 6.26
CA PHE A 101 -14.18 3.26 5.35
C PHE A 101 -12.67 3.47 5.17
N TRP A 102 -12.23 4.74 5.09
CA TRP A 102 -10.81 5.08 5.02
C TRP A 102 -10.05 4.66 6.28
N ALA A 103 -10.58 4.96 7.46
CA ALA A 103 -9.99 4.52 8.73
C ALA A 103 -9.99 2.98 8.88
N PHE A 104 -11.04 2.31 8.39
CA PHE A 104 -11.10 0.85 8.37
C PHE A 104 -10.04 0.26 7.44
N GLY A 105 -9.94 0.77 6.20
CA GLY A 105 -8.97 0.33 5.21
C GLY A 105 -7.54 0.61 5.64
N PHE A 106 -7.16 1.87 5.82
CA PHE A 106 -5.78 2.23 6.18
C PHE A 106 -5.39 1.92 7.63
N GLY A 107 -6.36 1.83 8.54
CA GLY A 107 -6.12 1.52 9.95
C GLY A 107 -6.27 0.04 10.25
N LEU A 108 -7.52 -0.42 10.39
CA LEU A 108 -7.81 -1.76 10.93
C LEU A 108 -7.27 -2.88 10.05
N VAL A 109 -7.52 -2.82 8.73
CA VAL A 109 -7.08 -3.87 7.81
C VAL A 109 -5.54 -3.99 7.81
N HIS A 110 -4.83 -2.87 7.87
CA HIS A 110 -3.36 -2.89 7.96
C HIS A 110 -2.85 -3.42 9.29
N LEU A 111 -3.52 -3.10 10.40
CA LEU A 111 -3.18 -3.63 11.72
C LEU A 111 -3.35 -5.16 11.76
N CYS A 112 -4.47 -5.68 11.25
CA CYS A 112 -4.71 -7.12 11.13
C CYS A 112 -3.68 -7.80 10.23
N TYR A 113 -3.38 -7.21 9.06
CA TYR A 113 -2.39 -7.75 8.14
C TYR A 113 -0.97 -7.76 8.72
N GLY A 114 -0.58 -6.69 9.41
CA GLY A 114 0.70 -6.61 10.12
C GLY A 114 0.84 -7.70 11.19
N GLY A 115 -0.22 -7.92 11.97
CA GLY A 115 -0.29 -9.02 12.94
C GLY A 115 -0.21 -10.40 12.28
N TYR A 116 -0.90 -10.60 11.16
CA TYR A 116 -0.85 -11.85 10.40
C TYR A 116 0.56 -12.17 9.89
N ILE A 117 1.25 -11.18 9.29
CA ILE A 117 2.64 -11.34 8.85
C ILE A 117 3.55 -11.63 10.04
N TYR A 118 3.40 -10.90 11.13
CA TYR A 118 4.22 -11.09 12.34
C TYR A 118 4.14 -12.54 12.82
N LEU A 119 2.91 -13.06 13.02
CA LEU A 119 2.68 -14.43 13.46
C LEU A 119 3.12 -15.49 12.46
N ARG A 120 3.06 -15.20 11.15
CA ARG A 120 3.48 -16.12 10.10
C ARG A 120 5.00 -16.27 10.04
N TYR A 121 5.74 -15.17 10.12
CA TYR A 121 7.20 -15.18 10.05
C TYR A 121 7.88 -15.55 11.37
N GLU A 122 7.24 -15.31 12.53
CA GLU A 122 7.77 -15.81 13.82
C GLU A 122 7.75 -17.34 13.88
N LYS A 123 6.82 -18.00 13.17
CA LYS A 123 6.74 -19.46 13.07
C LYS A 123 7.77 -20.10 12.14
N GLU A 124 8.46 -19.34 11.29
CA GLU A 124 9.57 -19.86 10.48
C GLU A 124 10.91 -19.86 11.23
N ILE A 125 10.96 -19.28 12.44
CA ILE A 125 12.17 -19.15 13.25
C ILE A 125 12.19 -20.13 14.46
N LEU A 126 11.08 -20.83 14.72
CA LEU A 126 10.95 -21.87 15.76
C LEU A 126 10.77 -23.26 15.15
#